data_AF-A0A4R4L5P6-F1
#
_entry.id   AF-A0A4R4L5P6-F1
#
_cell.length_a   1.000
_cell.length_b   1.000
_cell.length_c   1.000
_cell.angle_alpha   90.00
_cell.angle_beta   90.00
_cell.angle_gamma   90.00
#
_symmetry.space_group_name_H-M   'P 1'
#
loop_
_entity.id
_entity.type
_entity.pdbx_description
1 polymer ?
#
loop_
_entity_poly.entity_id
_entity_poly.type
_entity_poly.pdbx_seq_one_letter_code
_entity_poly.pdbx_strand_id
1 'polypeptide(L)'
;MGDASLTGYHVRRTLRFRLLQWRTERNRDTAVRYLDLLAVALEGRGWRCVKTYRPEVVPVRTPLLRVYGADRAATTFTVVAVPGGGWAFHEAPRGRGGFLCQCGGDIEFAAQVIDRFLRDRPL
;
A
#
# COMPACT_ATOMS: atom_id res chain seq x y z
N MET A 1 -8.15 -18.00 34.85
CA MET A 1 -9.03 -17.17 33.99
C MET A 1 -8.15 -16.26 33.14
N GLY A 2 -7.97 -16.54 31.85
CA GLY A 2 -7.09 -15.73 30.98
C GLY A 2 -6.95 -16.25 29.55
N ASP A 3 -7.16 -17.54 29.32
CA ASP A 3 -6.86 -18.19 28.05
C ASP A 3 -7.98 -18.10 26.99
N ALA A 4 -9.24 -18.09 27.44
CA ALA A 4 -10.41 -17.97 26.55
C ALA A 4 -10.51 -16.58 25.88
N SER A 5 -10.10 -15.52 26.59
CA SER A 5 -10.16 -14.14 26.09
C SER A 5 -9.09 -13.86 25.03
N LEU A 6 -7.90 -14.44 25.18
CA LEU A 6 -6.82 -14.33 24.19
C LEU A 6 -7.19 -15.09 22.91
N THR A 7 -7.73 -16.31 23.06
CA THR A 7 -8.17 -17.14 21.93
C THR A 7 -9.24 -16.43 21.09
N GLY A 8 -10.25 -15.81 21.73
CA GLY A 8 -11.29 -15.04 21.03
C GLY A 8 -10.76 -13.82 20.28
N TYR A 9 -9.79 -13.10 20.85
CA TYR A 9 -9.14 -11.96 20.20
C TYR A 9 -8.35 -12.39 18.96
N HIS A 10 -7.57 -13.48 19.05
CA HIS A 10 -6.77 -14.00 17.94
C HIS A 10 -7.65 -14.45 16.76
N VAL A 11 -8.76 -15.13 17.03
CA VAL A 11 -9.70 -15.58 15.99
C VAL A 11 -10.34 -14.37 15.29
N ARG A 12 -10.85 -13.38 16.04
CA ARG A 12 -11.43 -12.16 15.46
C ARG A 12 -10.41 -11.37 14.63
N ARG A 13 -9.17 -11.28 15.10
CA ARG A 13 -8.06 -10.62 14.39
C ARG A 13 -7.72 -11.33 13.08
N THR A 14 -7.73 -12.66 13.07
CA THR A 14 -7.46 -13.47 11.88
C THR A 14 -8.59 -13.36 10.86
N LEU A 15 -9.85 -13.43 11.29
CA LEU A 15 -11.01 -13.26 10.41
C LEU A 15 -11.03 -11.86 9.77
N ARG A 16 -10.80 -10.81 10.57
CA ARG A 16 -10.69 -9.43 10.07
C ARG A 16 -9.58 -9.30 9.04
N PHE A 17 -8.44 -9.96 9.27
CA PHE A 17 -7.34 -9.95 8.30
C PHE A 17 -7.73 -10.61 6.98
N ARG A 18 -8.28 -11.83 7.02
CA ARG A 18 -8.72 -12.54 5.82
C ARG A 18 -9.77 -11.73 5.05
N LEU A 19 -10.68 -11.06 5.76
CA LEU A 19 -11.66 -10.17 5.15
C LEU A 19 -11.00 -8.99 4.43
N LEU A 20 -10.03 -8.31 5.04
CA LEU A 20 -9.34 -7.17 4.41
C LEU A 20 -8.47 -7.59 3.22
N GLN A 21 -7.81 -8.74 3.33
CA GLN A 21 -7.06 -9.32 2.22
C GLN A 21 -8.01 -9.64 1.06
N TRP A 22 -9.11 -10.33 1.34
CA TRP A 22 -10.14 -10.61 0.34
C TRP A 22 -10.72 -9.35 -0.29
N ARG A 23 -10.97 -8.29 0.50
CA ARG A 23 -11.42 -6.99 -0.03
C ARG A 23 -10.39 -6.37 -0.96
N THR A 24 -9.10 -6.48 -0.62
CA THR A 24 -8.00 -5.97 -1.46
C THR A 24 -7.94 -6.72 -2.78
N GLU A 25 -7.99 -8.06 -2.74
CA GLU A 25 -7.96 -8.93 -3.92
C GLU A 25 -9.18 -8.72 -4.83
N ARG A 26 -10.39 -8.66 -4.24
CA ARG A 26 -11.64 -8.49 -4.99
C ARG A 26 -11.81 -7.09 -5.59
N ASN A 27 -11.15 -6.08 -5.04
CA ASN A 27 -11.23 -4.70 -5.53
C ASN A 27 -9.87 -4.22 -6.06
N ARG A 28 -9.17 -5.11 -6.78
CA ARG A 28 -7.87 -4.84 -7.41
C ARG A 28 -7.85 -3.52 -8.19
N ASP A 29 -8.91 -3.24 -8.95
CA ASP A 29 -9.00 -2.02 -9.77
C ASP A 29 -9.00 -0.74 -8.92
N THR A 30 -9.56 -0.79 -7.71
CA THR A 30 -9.48 0.33 -6.76
C THR A 30 -8.05 0.57 -6.31
N ALA A 31 -7.32 -0.51 -5.99
CA ALA A 31 -5.91 -0.42 -5.62
C ALA A 31 -5.04 0.11 -6.77
N VAL A 32 -5.27 -0.40 -7.99
CA VAL A 32 -4.61 0.08 -9.22
C VAL A 32 -4.85 1.57 -9.43
N ARG A 33 -6.11 2.04 -9.33
CA ARG A 33 -6.45 3.46 -9.48
C ARG A 33 -5.69 4.34 -8.50
N TYR A 34 -5.63 3.98 -7.22
CA TYR A 34 -4.88 4.76 -6.24
C TYR A 34 -3.37 4.76 -6.52
N LEU A 35 -2.80 3.64 -6.96
CA LEU A 35 -1.40 3.59 -7.36
C LEU A 35 -1.10 4.39 -8.64
N ASP A 36 -2.02 4.43 -9.59
CA ASP A 36 -1.91 5.24 -10.80
C ASP A 36 -1.89 6.73 -10.46
N LEU A 37 -2.81 7.17 -9.59
CA LEU A 37 -2.87 8.55 -9.09
C LEU A 37 -1.60 8.93 -8.32
N LEU A 38 -1.12 8.04 -7.44
CA LEU A 38 0.12 8.26 -6.71
C LEU A 38 1.33 8.36 -7.64
N ALA A 39 1.41 7.50 -8.66
CA ALA A 39 2.52 7.51 -9.60
C ALA A 39 2.63 8.85 -10.32
N VAL A 40 1.53 9.40 -10.81
CA VAL A 40 1.50 10.72 -11.48
C VAL A 40 1.98 11.83 -10.54
N ALA A 41 1.47 11.84 -9.29
CA ALA A 41 1.85 12.85 -8.32
C ALA A 41 3.33 12.76 -7.90
N LEU A 42 3.89 11.54 -7.81
CA LEU A 42 5.32 11.33 -7.51
C LEU A 42 6.23 11.64 -8.69
N GLU A 43 5.81 11.32 -9.92
CA GLU A 43 6.52 11.69 -11.15
C GLU A 43 6.66 13.21 -11.27
N GLY A 44 5.59 13.96 -10.95
CA GLY A 44 5.64 15.43 -10.86
C GLY A 44 6.61 15.97 -9.80
N ARG A 45 7.09 15.12 -8.89
CA ARG A 45 8.06 15.44 -7.83
C ARG A 45 9.47 14.91 -8.12
N GLY A 46 9.70 14.38 -9.32
CA GLY A 46 11.02 13.92 -9.78
C GLY A 46 11.32 12.45 -9.47
N TRP A 47 10.34 11.67 -9.03
CA TRP A 47 10.52 10.23 -8.83
C TRP A 47 10.24 9.45 -10.12
N ARG A 48 11.00 8.39 -10.35
CA ARG A 48 10.68 7.44 -11.43
C ARG A 48 9.79 6.33 -10.90
N CYS A 49 8.61 6.16 -11.49
CA CYS A 49 7.64 5.16 -11.09
C CYS A 49 7.56 4.00 -12.11
N VAL A 50 7.55 2.76 -11.63
CA VAL A 50 7.38 1.54 -12.42
C VAL A 50 6.13 0.80 -11.94
N LYS A 51 5.12 0.72 -12.81
CA LYS A 51 3.80 0.16 -12.54
C LYS A 51 3.80 -1.35 -12.82
N THR A 52 4.15 -2.16 -11.84
CA THR A 52 4.27 -3.63 -12.02
C THR A 52 2.92 -4.37 -12.07
N TYR A 53 1.81 -3.65 -12.02
CA TYR A 53 0.45 -4.18 -12.03
C TYR A 53 -0.24 -4.14 -13.40
N ARG A 54 0.43 -3.61 -14.42
CA ARG A 54 -0.02 -3.75 -15.81
C ARG A 54 0.40 -5.15 -16.30
N PRO A 55 -0.56 -6.02 -16.65
CA PRO A 55 -0.24 -7.39 -17.01
C PRO A 55 0.30 -7.42 -18.44
N GLU A 56 1.58 -7.68 -18.59
CA GLU A 56 2.12 -8.13 -19.88
C GLU A 56 2.28 -9.66 -19.89
N VAL A 57 2.48 -10.32 -18.73
CA VAL A 57 2.75 -11.78 -18.69
C VAL A 57 2.17 -12.53 -17.48
N VAL A 58 2.03 -11.91 -16.29
CA VAL A 58 1.54 -12.61 -15.08
C VAL A 58 0.57 -11.72 -14.27
N PRO A 59 -0.64 -12.19 -13.93
CA PRO A 59 -1.51 -11.48 -13.01
C PRO A 59 -0.93 -11.52 -11.59
N VAL A 60 -0.25 -10.44 -11.20
CA VAL A 60 0.19 -10.24 -9.81
C VAL A 60 -1.06 -9.96 -8.96
N ARG A 61 -1.28 -10.78 -7.91
CA ARG A 61 -2.44 -10.66 -7.01
C ARG A 61 -2.52 -9.31 -6.30
N THR A 62 -1.36 -8.78 -5.92
CA THR A 62 -1.24 -7.48 -5.25
C THR A 62 -0.64 -6.47 -6.21
N PRO A 63 -1.36 -5.38 -6.55
CA PRO A 63 -0.78 -4.31 -7.34
C PRO A 63 0.39 -3.65 -6.61
N LEU A 64 1.56 -3.59 -7.25
CA LEU A 64 2.76 -2.98 -6.68
C LEU A 64 3.27 -1.82 -7.55
N LEU A 65 3.58 -0.70 -6.91
CA LEU A 65 4.24 0.45 -7.53
C LEU A 65 5.68 0.52 -7.02
N ARG A 66 6.64 0.44 -7.93
CA ARG A 66 8.07 0.54 -7.57
C ARG A 66 8.57 1.94 -7.90
N VAL A 67 9.18 2.61 -6.92
CA VAL A 67 9.58 4.01 -7.01
C VAL A 67 11.09 4.11 -6.83
N TYR A 68 11.74 4.84 -7.73
CA TYR A 68 13.20 5.02 -7.80
C TYR A 68 13.57 6.50 -7.69
N GLY A 69 14.62 6.78 -6.92
CA GLY A 69 15.33 8.06 -6.94
C GLY A 69 16.74 7.87 -7.50
N ALA A 70 17.36 8.95 -8.00
CA ALA A 70 18.65 8.90 -8.72
C ALA A 70 19.73 8.07 -8.01
N ASP A 71 19.86 8.26 -6.69
CA ASP A 71 20.87 7.57 -5.87
C ASP A 71 20.24 6.75 -4.74
N ARG A 72 18.94 6.41 -4.83
CA ARG A 72 18.20 5.80 -3.72
C ARG A 72 17.75 4.37 -4.03
N ALA A 73 17.81 3.51 -3.03
CA ALA A 73 17.24 2.18 -3.10
C ALA A 73 15.75 2.23 -3.49
N ALA A 74 15.37 1.39 -4.45
CA ALA A 74 13.99 1.33 -4.94
C ALA A 74 13.04 0.92 -3.82
N THR A 75 11.97 1.70 -3.63
CA THR A 75 10.94 1.41 -2.63
C THR A 75 9.67 0.94 -3.32
N THR A 76 9.02 -0.07 -2.77
CA THR A 76 7.81 -0.65 -3.36
C THR A 76 6.61 -0.36 -2.48
N PHE A 77 5.56 0.19 -3.08
CA PHE A 77 4.30 0.50 -2.43
C PHE A 77 3.17 -0.39 -2.94
N THR A 78 2.18 -0.58 -2.09
CA THR A 78 0.92 -1.26 -2.39
C THR A 78 -0.23 -0.47 -1.79
N VAL A 79 -1.44 -0.76 -2.23
CA VAL A 79 -2.68 -0.26 -1.64
C VAL A 79 -3.47 -1.42 -1.06
N VAL A 80 -3.90 -1.29 0.19
CA VAL A 80 -4.65 -2.34 0.91
C VAL A 80 -5.93 -1.77 1.50
N ALA A 81 -6.97 -2.60 1.55
CA ALA A 81 -8.20 -2.28 2.25
C ALA A 81 -7.92 -2.20 3.76
N VAL A 82 -8.42 -1.14 4.41
CA VAL A 82 -8.31 -0.96 5.86
C VAL A 82 -9.69 -1.09 6.53
N PRO A 83 -9.72 -1.31 7.86
CA PRO A 83 -10.99 -1.28 8.58
C PRO A 83 -11.74 0.04 8.41
N GLY A 84 -13.07 0.00 8.48
CA GLY A 84 -13.91 1.18 8.25
C GLY A 84 -14.20 1.47 6.77
N GLY A 85 -13.85 0.54 5.88
CA GLY A 85 -14.24 0.63 4.47
C GLY A 85 -13.22 1.31 3.55
N GLY A 86 -12.25 2.04 4.11
CA GLY A 86 -11.25 2.79 3.35
C GLY A 86 -10.09 1.96 2.78
N TRP A 87 -9.11 2.71 2.26
CA TRP A 87 -7.89 2.21 1.63
C TRP A 87 -6.67 2.96 2.15
N ALA A 88 -5.50 2.32 2.17
CA ALA A 88 -4.26 2.96 2.60
C ALA A 88 -3.07 2.56 1.72
N PHE A 89 -2.14 3.51 1.57
CA PHE A 89 -0.83 3.27 0.98
C PHE A 89 0.07 2.60 2.01
N HIS A 90 0.74 1.53 1.59
CA HIS A 90 1.65 0.77 2.40
C HIS A 90 2.99 0.57 1.69
N GLU A 91 4.08 0.60 2.43
CA GLU A 91 5.33 -0.02 2.01
C GLU A 91 5.16 -1.55 1.94
N ALA A 92 5.31 -2.13 0.75
CA ALA A 92 5.01 -3.54 0.50
C ALA A 92 5.90 -4.53 1.28
N PRO A 93 7.25 -4.36 1.35
CA PRO A 93 8.09 -5.26 2.16
C PRO A 93 7.72 -5.35 3.64
N ARG A 94 7.13 -4.30 4.21
CA ARG A 94 6.77 -4.24 5.64
C ARG A 94 5.39 -4.81 5.95
N GLY A 95 4.64 -5.25 4.94
CA GLY A 95 3.29 -5.79 5.10
C GLY A 95 2.40 -4.86 5.95
N ARG A 96 1.95 -5.35 7.12
CA ARG A 96 1.08 -4.58 8.02
C ARG A 96 1.77 -3.42 8.73
N GLY A 97 3.08 -3.52 8.99
CA GLY A 97 3.86 -2.43 9.57
C GLY A 97 4.22 -1.34 8.56
N GLY A 98 3.84 -1.53 7.28
CA GLY A 98 4.13 -0.59 6.21
C GLY A 98 3.13 0.53 6.04
N PHE A 99 2.13 0.71 6.91
CA PHE A 99 1.14 1.79 6.76
C PHE A 99 1.82 3.17 6.69
N LEU A 100 1.46 3.97 5.69
CA LEU A 100 1.96 5.33 5.52
C LEU A 100 0.84 6.35 5.71
N CYS A 101 -0.21 6.26 4.90
CA CYS A 101 -1.34 7.18 4.93
C CYS A 101 -2.59 6.56 4.29
N GLN A 102 -3.76 7.14 4.59
CA GLN A 102 -5.03 6.77 3.95
C GLN A 102 -5.11 7.32 2.52
N CYS A 103 -5.78 6.60 1.62
CA CYS A 103 -5.96 7.02 0.22
C CYS A 103 -7.16 7.95 0.01
N GLY A 104 -8.20 7.88 0.85
CA GLY A 104 -9.51 8.51 0.63
C GLY A 104 -9.58 10.03 0.83
N GLY A 105 -8.44 10.72 0.74
CA GLY A 105 -8.32 12.18 0.86
C GLY A 105 -7.62 12.78 -0.35
N ASP A 106 -6.94 13.89 -0.15
CA ASP A 106 -6.14 14.56 -1.19
C ASP A 106 -4.92 13.70 -1.60
N ILE A 107 -4.82 13.39 -2.89
CA ILE A 107 -3.68 12.64 -3.43
C ILE A 107 -2.37 13.42 -3.31
N GLU A 108 -2.40 14.74 -3.38
CA GLU A 108 -1.20 15.56 -3.24
C GLU A 108 -0.64 15.52 -1.82
N PHE A 109 -1.53 15.50 -0.83
CA PHE A 109 -1.15 15.24 0.55
C PHE A 109 -0.52 13.85 0.71
N ALA A 110 -1.14 12.80 0.14
CA ALA A 110 -0.57 11.46 0.17
C ALA A 110 0.81 11.38 -0.50
N ALA A 111 0.96 12.02 -1.67
CA ALA A 111 2.24 12.13 -2.37
C ALA A 111 3.28 12.89 -1.56
N GLN A 112 2.88 13.90 -0.76
CA GLN A 112 3.79 14.61 0.15
C GLN A 112 4.28 13.76 1.31
N VAL A 113 3.39 12.98 1.93
CA VAL A 113 3.78 12.03 2.97
C VAL A 113 4.78 11.00 2.41
N ILE A 114 4.51 10.47 1.22
CA ILE A 114 5.35 9.44 0.59
C ILE A 114 6.67 10.02 0.06
N ASP A 115 6.66 11.21 -0.53
CA ASP A 115 7.88 11.91 -0.97
C ASP A 115 8.83 12.17 0.20
N ARG A 116 8.31 12.68 1.33
CA ARG A 116 9.10 12.84 2.56
C ARG A 116 9.68 11.50 3.02
N PHE A 117 8.83 10.47 3.11
CA PHE A 117 9.26 9.12 3.48
C PHE A 117 10.38 8.58 2.57
N LEU A 118 10.32 8.82 1.26
CA LEU A 118 11.34 8.42 0.31
C LEU A 118 12.64 9.20 0.46
N ARG A 119 12.58 10.51 0.78
CA ARG A 119 13.74 11.38 1.03
C ARG A 119 14.44 11.10 2.35
N ASP A 120 13.71 10.63 3.35
CA ASP A 120 14.27 10.33 4.67
C ASP A 120 14.96 8.95 4.70
N ARG A 121 14.88 8.16 3.61
CA ARG A 121 15.62 6.89 3.54
C ARG A 121 17.13 7.12 3.49
N PRO A 122 17.92 6.37 4.26
CA PRO A 122 19.35 6.29 4.05
C PRO A 122 19.65 5.65 2.69
N LEU A 123 20.77 6.07 2.10
CA LEU A 123 21.32 5.53 0.85
C LEU A 123 21.67 4.04 1.00
#